data_AF-A0A954GPT3-F1
#
_entry.id   AF-A0A954GPT3-F1
#
_cell.length_a   1.000
_cell.length_b   1.000
_cell.length_c   1.000
_cell.angle_alpha   90.00
_cell.angle_beta   90.00
_cell.angle_gamma   90.00
#
_symmetry.space_group_name_H-M   'P 1'
#
loop_
_entity.id
_entity.type
_entity.pdbx_description
1 polymer ?
#
loop_
_entity_poly.entity_id
_entity_poly.type
_entity_poly.pdbx_seq_one_letter_code
_entity_poly.pdbx_strand_id
1 'polypeptide(L)'
;SDKFWLDFMHQPLPRPDSSAPFLTQLGVILQREWLGLVVIVGYFLAVPPLLALTVFRKFFARMGFLRFMVMANLFLFMFSLPLKMALRWSLNLKYIVAIPEFFFNI
;
A
#
# COMPACT_ATOMS: atom_id res chain seq x y z
N SER A 1 6.41 2.59 -10.58
CA SER A 1 5.30 3.48 -10.96
C SER A 1 5.21 3.63 -12.48
N ASP A 2 6.33 3.53 -13.20
CA ASP A 2 6.42 3.85 -14.62
C ASP A 2 5.51 2.98 -15.50
N LYS A 3 5.40 1.67 -15.21
CA LYS A 3 4.60 0.74 -16.02
C LYS A 3 3.10 1.04 -16.00
N PHE A 4 2.53 1.36 -14.84
CA PHE A 4 1.08 1.66 -14.76
C PHE A 4 0.72 2.92 -15.56
N TRP A 5 1.52 3.98 -15.42
CA TRP A 5 1.26 5.24 -16.11
C TRP A 5 1.54 5.16 -17.62
N LEU A 6 2.60 4.45 -18.03
CA LEU A 6 2.96 4.29 -19.45
C LEU A 6 2.09 3.25 -20.17
N ASP A 7 1.85 2.09 -19.56
CA ASP A 7 1.18 0.96 -20.23
C ASP A 7 -0.35 1.03 -20.12
N PHE A 8 -0.89 1.54 -19.00
CA PHE A 8 -2.34 1.56 -18.76
C PHE A 8 -2.97 2.93 -19.03
N MET A 9 -2.33 4.01 -18.57
CA MET A 9 -2.88 5.38 -18.70
C MET A 9 -2.31 6.14 -19.92
N HIS A 10 -1.30 5.59 -20.60
CA HIS A 10 -0.56 6.24 -21.69
C HIS A 10 -0.14 7.69 -21.38
N GLN A 11 0.16 7.98 -20.12
CA GLN A 11 0.52 9.31 -19.63
C GLN A 11 1.95 9.30 -19.06
N PRO A 12 2.74 10.37 -19.29
CA PRO A 12 4.04 10.50 -18.66
C PRO A 12 3.87 10.61 -17.14
N LEU A 13 4.85 10.10 -16.37
CA LEU A 13 4.76 10.13 -14.91
C LEU A 13 4.57 11.58 -14.40
N PRO A 14 3.54 11.82 -13.56
CA PRO A 14 3.40 13.07 -12.84
C PRO A 14 4.61 13.25 -11.90
N ARG A 15 5.54 14.12 -12.27
CA ARG A 15 6.67 14.54 -11.43
C ARG A 15 6.36 15.90 -10.84
N PRO A 16 6.42 16.06 -9.51
CA PRO A 16 6.25 17.37 -8.89
C PRO A 16 7.38 18.27 -9.34
N ASP A 17 7.05 19.52 -9.67
CA ASP A 17 8.03 20.57 -9.89
C ASP A 17 8.58 21.02 -8.53
N SER A 18 9.90 20.97 -8.35
CA SER A 18 10.58 21.32 -7.10
C SER A 18 10.40 22.79 -6.71
N SER A 19 9.95 23.64 -7.64
CA SER A 19 9.65 25.06 -7.41
C SER A 19 8.19 25.34 -7.02
N ALA A 20 7.31 24.34 -7.08
CA ALA A 20 5.88 24.52 -6.87
C ALA A 20 5.47 24.54 -5.38
N PRO A 21 4.33 25.18 -5.02
CA PRO A 21 3.84 25.22 -3.65
C PRO A 21 3.62 23.83 -3.05
N PHE A 22 3.94 23.67 -1.77
CA PHE A 22 3.82 22.42 -1.00
C PHE A 22 2.53 21.62 -1.24
N LEU A 23 1.38 22.30 -1.26
CA LEU A 23 0.07 21.67 -1.48
C LEU A 23 -0.06 21.01 -2.86
N THR A 24 0.57 21.60 -3.88
CA THR A 24 0.57 21.06 -5.25
C THR A 24 1.50 19.87 -5.38
N GLN A 25 2.65 19.88 -4.69
CA GLN A 25 3.57 18.74 -4.63
C GLN A 25 2.88 17.54 -3.97
N LEU A 26 2.21 17.74 -2.83
CA LEU A 26 1.44 16.68 -2.17
C LEU A 26 0.33 16.11 -3.06
N GLY A 27 -0.39 16.97 -3.80
CA GLY A 27 -1.43 16.53 -4.74
C GLY A 27 -0.88 15.62 -5.85
N VAL A 28 0.25 16.01 -6.47
CA VAL A 28 0.91 15.22 -7.51
C VAL A 28 1.48 13.91 -6.97
N ILE A 29 2.01 13.92 -5.74
CA ILE A 29 2.50 12.72 -5.05
C ILE A 29 1.35 11.75 -4.76
N LEU A 30 0.24 12.24 -4.18
CA LEU A 30 -0.96 11.43 -3.94
C LEU A 30 -1.53 10.86 -5.23
N GLN A 31 -1.64 11.67 -6.28
CA GLN A 31 -2.10 11.21 -7.59
C GLN A 31 -1.15 10.21 -8.22
N ARG A 32 0.14 10.20 -7.89
CA ARG A 32 1.08 9.18 -8.38
C ARG A 32 1.00 7.87 -7.59
N GLU A 33 0.73 7.95 -6.28
CA GLU A 33 0.85 6.86 -5.32
C GLU A 33 -0.48 6.25 -4.88
N TRP A 34 -1.62 6.82 -5.30
CA TRP A 34 -2.96 6.37 -4.94
C TRP A 34 -3.19 4.87 -5.17
N LEU A 35 -2.68 4.31 -6.27
CA LEU A 35 -2.87 2.89 -6.57
C LEU A 35 -2.19 2.01 -5.51
N GLY A 36 -0.98 2.38 -5.09
CA GLY A 36 -0.27 1.67 -4.02
C GLY A 36 -0.98 1.79 -2.68
N LEU A 37 -1.50 3.00 -2.37
CA LEU A 37 -2.27 3.25 -1.16
C LEU A 37 -3.58 2.44 -1.15
N VAL A 38 -4.32 2.40 -2.26
CA VAL A 38 -5.55 1.62 -2.40
C VAL A 38 -5.29 0.13 -2.19
N VAL A 39 -4.20 -0.40 -2.76
CA VAL A 39 -3.82 -1.80 -2.58
C VAL A 39 -3.49 -2.11 -1.11
N ILE A 40 -2.76 -1.23 -0.41
CA ILE A 40 -2.42 -1.42 1.00
C ILE A 40 -3.68 -1.35 1.90
N VAL A 41 -4.52 -0.33 1.68
CA VAL A 41 -5.77 -0.17 2.44
C VAL A 41 -6.69 -1.36 2.19
N GLY A 42 -6.87 -1.75 0.92
CA GLY A 42 -7.65 -2.92 0.55
C GLY A 42 -7.10 -4.20 1.19
N TYR A 43 -5.79 -4.37 1.22
CA TYR A 43 -5.14 -5.51 1.88
C TYR A 43 -5.45 -5.56 3.38
N PHE A 44 -5.23 -4.47 4.12
CA PHE A 44 -5.47 -4.45 5.57
C PHE A 44 -6.94 -4.54 5.95
N LEU A 45 -7.87 -4.03 5.13
CA LEU A 45 -9.30 -4.10 5.42
C LEU A 45 -9.94 -5.43 4.99
N ALA A 46 -9.60 -5.92 3.79
CA ALA A 46 -10.30 -7.06 3.18
C ALA A 46 -9.71 -8.41 3.58
N VAL A 47 -8.39 -8.49 3.80
CA VAL A 47 -7.72 -9.76 4.08
C VAL A 47 -8.10 -10.34 5.46
N PRO A 48 -8.17 -9.58 6.57
CA PRO A 48 -8.60 -10.15 7.85
C PRO A 48 -9.99 -10.81 7.83
N PRO A 49 -11.06 -10.18 7.29
CA PRO A 49 -12.37 -10.84 7.19
C PRO A 49 -12.38 -11.97 6.16
N LEU A 50 -11.66 -11.86 5.04
CA LEU A 50 -11.53 -12.97 4.07
C LEU A 50 -10.88 -14.21 4.69
N LEU A 51 -9.83 -14.01 5.50
CA LEU A 51 -9.16 -15.08 6.23
C LEU A 51 -10.08 -15.71 7.28
N ALA A 52 -10.94 -14.93 7.92
CA ALA A 52 -11.96 -15.44 8.85
C ALA A 52 -12.98 -16.37 8.16
N LEU A 53 -13.34 -16.06 6.91
CA LEU A 53 -14.36 -16.79 6.16
C LEU A 53 -13.81 -18.05 5.46
N THR A 54 -12.56 -18.01 5.00
CA THR A 54 -11.96 -19.05 4.14
C THR A 54 -11.10 -20.05 4.93
N VAL A 55 -9.85 -19.67 5.23
CA VAL A 55 -8.81 -20.57 5.74
C VAL A 55 -8.87 -20.75 7.26
N PHE A 56 -9.18 -19.68 8.00
CA PHE A 56 -9.16 -19.69 9.46
C PHE A 56 -10.55 -19.79 10.10
N ARG A 57 -11.57 -20.23 9.36
CA ARG A 57 -12.95 -20.35 9.87
C ARG A 57 -13.06 -21.17 11.16
N LYS A 58 -12.29 -22.27 11.26
CA LYS A 58 -12.22 -23.10 12.47
C LYS A 58 -11.53 -22.40 13.65
N PHE A 59 -10.56 -21.52 13.38
CA PHE A 59 -9.89 -20.72 14.40
C PHE A 59 -10.78 -19.57 14.88
N PHE A 60 -11.48 -18.91 13.95
CA PHE A 60 -12.47 -17.87 14.25
C PHE A 60 -13.59 -18.40 15.17
N ALA A 61 -14.15 -19.57 14.85
CA ALA A 61 -15.21 -20.19 15.63
C ALA A 61 -14.76 -20.59 17.06
N ARG A 62 -13.47 -20.85 17.28
CA ARG A 62 -12.95 -21.26 18.61
C ARG A 62 -12.44 -20.10 19.46
N MET A 63 -11.89 -19.04 18.87
CA MET A 63 -11.31 -17.92 19.63
C MET A 63 -12.27 -16.74 19.86
N GLY A 64 -13.28 -16.60 19.00
CA GLY A 64 -14.16 -15.42 18.96
C GLY A 64 -13.55 -14.26 18.17
N PHE A 65 -14.40 -13.28 17.86
CA PHE A 65 -14.11 -12.20 16.91
C PHE A 65 -12.88 -11.36 17.26
N LEU A 66 -12.81 -10.85 18.50
CA LEU A 66 -11.77 -9.91 18.91
C LEU A 66 -10.37 -10.54 18.90
N ARG A 67 -10.24 -11.77 19.43
CA ARG A 67 -8.95 -12.49 19.48
C ARG A 67 -8.48 -12.87 18.08
N PHE A 68 -9.41 -13.25 17.20
CA PHE A 68 -9.09 -13.52 15.81
C PHE A 68 -8.62 -12.27 15.08
N MET A 69 -9.27 -11.12 15.26
CA MET A 69 -8.84 -9.85 14.64
C MET A 69 -7.42 -9.46 15.04
N VAL A 70 -7.05 -9.65 16.31
CA VAL A 70 -5.69 -9.38 16.78
C VAL A 70 -4.70 -10.34 16.12
N MET A 71 -4.97 -11.65 16.14
CA MET A 71 -4.09 -12.66 15.51
C MET A 71 -3.94 -12.44 13.99
N ALA A 72 -5.04 -12.13 13.30
CA ALA A 72 -5.03 -11.81 11.87
C ALA A 72 -4.17 -10.57 11.59
N ASN A 73 -4.28 -9.51 12.38
CA ASN A 73 -3.42 -8.33 12.24
C ASN A 73 -1.94 -8.66 12.42
N LEU A 74 -1.56 -9.44 13.44
CA LEU A 74 -0.17 -9.89 13.61
C LEU A 74 0.31 -10.72 12.40
N PHE A 75 -0.54 -11.59 11.86
CA PHE A 75 -0.22 -12.40 10.69
C PHE A 75 -0.04 -11.53 9.44
N LEU A 76 -0.92 -10.54 9.23
CA LEU A 76 -0.78 -9.54 8.18
C LEU A 76 0.53 -8.73 8.32
N PHE A 77 0.92 -8.37 9.55
CA PHE A 77 2.21 -7.70 9.78
C PHE A 77 3.39 -8.56 9.33
N MET A 78 3.38 -9.86 9.62
CA MET A 78 4.42 -10.78 9.16
C MET A 78 4.42 -10.92 7.63
N PHE A 79 3.24 -10.95 7.02
CA PHE A 79 3.06 -11.06 5.57
C PHE A 79 3.30 -9.73 4.82
N SER A 80 3.43 -8.62 5.54
CA SER A 80 3.73 -7.30 4.96
C SER A 80 5.08 -7.27 4.23
N LEU A 81 6.05 -8.10 4.64
CA LEU A 81 7.36 -8.21 4.00
C LEU A 81 7.24 -8.82 2.59
N PRO A 82 6.67 -10.03 2.41
CA PRO A 82 6.35 -10.58 1.09
C PRO A 82 5.49 -9.65 0.25
N LEU A 83 4.48 -9.00 0.85
CA LEU A 83 3.60 -8.08 0.14
C LEU A 83 4.39 -6.89 -0.45
N LYS A 84 5.30 -6.29 0.34
CA LYS A 84 6.19 -5.23 -0.15
C LYS A 84 7.07 -5.70 -1.31
N MET A 85 7.53 -6.95 -1.30
CA MET A 85 8.30 -7.53 -2.41
C MET A 85 7.42 -7.74 -3.66
N ALA A 86 6.20 -8.26 -3.50
CA ALA A 86 5.27 -8.46 -4.60
C ALA A 86 4.86 -7.14 -5.27
N LEU A 87 4.57 -6.09 -4.48
CA LEU A 87 4.28 -4.75 -5.03
C LEU A 87 5.51 -4.16 -5.74
N ARG A 88 6.71 -4.38 -5.20
CA ARG A 88 7.97 -3.98 -5.85
C ARG A 88 8.15 -4.69 -7.19
N TRP A 89 7.79 -5.96 -7.31
CA TRP A 89 7.94 -6.72 -8.56
C TRP A 89 6.83 -6.45 -9.58
N SER A 90 5.57 -6.37 -9.14
CA SER A 90 4.43 -6.17 -10.02
C SER A 90 4.34 -4.74 -10.57
N LEU A 91 4.62 -3.73 -9.75
CA LEU A 91 4.37 -2.32 -10.11
C LEU A 91 5.65 -1.46 -10.14
N ASN A 92 6.81 -2.05 -9.82
CA ASN A 92 8.10 -1.34 -9.68
C ASN A 92 7.93 0.00 -8.94
N LEU A 93 7.11 0.00 -7.88
CA LEU A 93 6.90 1.13 -7.01
C LEU A 93 8.11 1.20 -6.09
N LYS A 94 9.15 1.92 -6.54
CA LYS A 94 10.44 1.98 -5.84
C LYS A 94 10.32 2.63 -4.45
N TYR A 95 9.26 3.40 -4.18
CA TYR A 95 9.10 4.15 -2.94
C TYR A 95 7.60 4.30 -2.62
N ILE A 96 7.10 3.55 -1.64
CA ILE A 96 5.72 3.70 -1.14
C ILE A 96 5.61 4.93 -0.24
N VAL A 97 6.70 5.29 0.47
CA VAL A 97 6.87 6.52 1.26
C VAL A 97 8.37 6.78 1.39
N ALA A 98 9.03 7.19 0.31
CA ALA A 98 10.25 7.95 0.47
C ALA A 98 9.94 9.29 -0.15
N ILE A 99 9.69 10.27 0.71
CA ILE A 99 9.64 11.65 0.29
C ILE A 99 11.08 12.15 0.50
N PRO A 100 11.97 12.05 -0.50
CA PRO A 100 13.34 12.52 -0.34
C PRO A 100 13.40 14.01 0.06
N GLU A 101 12.31 14.75 -0.11
CA GLU A 101 12.17 16.18 0.20
C GLU A 101 11.92 16.48 1.70
N PHE A 102 11.50 15.49 2.51
CA PHE A 102 11.33 15.67 3.97
C PHE A 102 12.48 15.08 4.81
N PHE A 103 13.33 14.24 4.23
CA PHE A 103 14.43 13.57 4.94
C PHE A 103 15.71 14.44 4.94
N PHE A 104 15.63 15.68 5.43
CA PHE A 104 16.77 16.62 5.66
C PHE A 104 17.14 17.55 4.49
N ASN A 105 16.62 18.79 4.54
CA ASN A 105 17.40 19.97 4.20
C ASN A 105 17.86 20.62 5.51
N ILE A 106 18.84 19.99 6.17
CA ILE A 106 19.80 20.66 7.05
C ILE A 106 21.20 20.32 6.53
#